data_AF-A0A1X9ZMR7-F1
#
_entry.id   AF-A0A1X9ZMR7-F1
#
_cell.length_a   1.000
_cell.length_b   1.000
_cell.length_c   1.000
_cell.angle_alpha   90.00
_cell.angle_beta   90.00
_cell.angle_gamma   90.00
#
_symmetry.space_group_name_H-M   'P 1'
#
loop_
_entity.id
_entity.type
_entity.pdbx_description
1 polymer ?
#
loop_
_entity_poly.entity_id
_entity_poly.type
_entity_poly.pdbx_seq_one_letter_code
_entity_poly.pdbx_strand_id
1 'polypeptide(L)'
;EAKKASIETEIAIEVAKAEVLNAEVKKTAQEAEKDATEAKEQAEKAKAAAEEAKTHGEKAEKVGESTKAHSDEAQQENKNAKDASEEAENRAVDALEEAYAVEAHLARTKNAAESAKSATDMSELEKAKEEAIDAANIAHQKWLKATQAATIAKEKKEAAKVAAEKAQTAANVVKDKAAKAEAKKAETEAVKAAVEARAAAEEAKQEAAKVGASKEPQETKNKANVEAEATGNEAKKAEDAAEEAKEAAKKANEATDANVARSEADKAIA
;
A
#
# COMPACT_ATOMS: atom_id res chain seq x y z
N GLU A 1 43.68 52.54 5.22
CA GLU A 1 42.22 52.57 5.42
C GLU A 1 41.43 51.97 4.27
N ALA A 2 41.52 52.47 3.03
CA ALA A 2 40.74 51.94 1.89
C ALA A 2 40.89 50.42 1.64
N LYS A 3 42.10 49.86 1.79
CA LYS A 3 42.34 48.42 1.65
C LYS A 3 41.68 47.57 2.75
N LYS A 4 41.66 48.07 3.99
CA LYS A 4 41.00 47.39 5.12
C LYS A 4 39.48 47.33 4.89
N ALA A 5 38.87 48.46 4.55
CA ALA A 5 37.44 48.53 4.24
C ALA A 5 37.05 47.61 3.06
N SER A 6 37.91 47.48 2.05
CA SER A 6 37.68 46.55 0.93
C SER A 6 37.65 45.09 1.39
N ILE A 7 38.61 44.66 2.22
CA ILE A 7 38.66 43.29 2.75
C ILE A 7 37.48 42.99 3.66
N GLU A 8 37.12 43.91 4.56
CA GLU A 8 35.95 43.77 5.43
C GLU A 8 34.66 43.64 4.61
N THR A 9 34.55 44.37 3.49
CA THR A 9 33.41 44.27 2.58
C THR A 9 33.36 42.90 1.88
N GLU A 10 34.50 42.39 1.39
CA GLU A 10 34.56 41.05 0.79
C GLU A 10 34.17 39.95 1.77
N ILE A 11 34.63 40.02 3.03
CA ILE A 11 34.24 39.07 4.07
C ILE A 11 32.73 39.18 4.37
N ALA A 12 32.18 40.39 4.46
CA ALA A 12 30.75 40.59 4.68
C ALA A 12 29.90 39.99 3.55
N ILE A 13 30.37 40.06 2.30
CA ILE A 13 29.73 39.40 1.15
C ILE A 13 29.71 37.88 1.34
N GLU A 14 30.81 37.27 1.78
CA GLU A 14 30.87 35.82 2.03
C GLU A 14 29.96 35.40 3.19
N VAL A 15 29.87 36.19 4.27
CA VAL A 15 28.90 35.96 5.35
C VAL A 15 27.48 35.97 4.79
N ALA A 16 27.11 36.98 4.01
CA ALA A 16 25.76 37.09 3.46
C ALA A 16 25.40 35.90 2.55
N LYS A 17 26.33 35.44 1.71
CA LYS A 17 26.14 34.22 0.89
C LYS A 17 25.94 32.99 1.76
N ALA A 18 26.77 32.81 2.79
CA ALA A 18 26.67 31.68 3.70
C ALA A 18 25.36 31.67 4.50
N GLU A 19 24.82 32.84 4.87
CA GLU A 19 23.52 32.96 5.53
C GLU A 19 22.36 32.50 4.62
N VAL A 20 22.40 32.88 3.34
CA VAL A 20 21.43 32.42 2.33
C VAL A 20 21.51 30.89 2.18
N LEU A 21 22.70 30.35 1.99
CA LEU A 21 22.92 28.90 1.86
C LEU A 21 22.42 28.13 3.10
N ASN A 22 22.63 28.67 4.29
CA ASN A 22 22.15 28.06 5.53
C ASN A 22 20.62 28.07 5.64
N ALA A 23 19.96 29.13 5.17
CA ALA A 23 18.49 29.15 5.12
C ALA A 23 17.95 28.12 4.11
N GLU A 24 18.57 28.03 2.93
CA GLU A 24 18.19 27.07 1.89
C GLU A 24 18.42 25.62 2.33
N VAL A 25 19.58 25.30 2.91
CA VAL A 25 19.91 23.93 3.32
C VAL A 25 18.98 23.42 4.41
N LYS A 26 18.56 24.28 5.36
CA LYS A 26 17.61 23.92 6.41
C LYS A 26 16.25 23.55 5.82
N LYS A 27 15.78 24.33 4.84
CA LYS A 27 14.55 24.01 4.10
C LYS A 27 14.69 22.69 3.33
N THR A 28 15.81 22.49 2.64
CA THR A 28 16.09 21.25 1.90
C THR A 28 16.10 20.02 2.80
N ALA A 29 16.73 20.09 3.98
CA ALA A 29 16.74 18.98 4.93
C ALA A 29 15.33 18.66 5.47
N GLN A 30 14.53 19.68 5.78
CA GLN A 30 13.14 19.51 6.21
C GLN A 30 12.26 18.87 5.13
N GLU A 31 12.45 19.26 3.86
CA GLU A 31 11.75 18.64 2.73
C GLU A 31 12.15 17.17 2.57
N ALA A 32 13.43 16.82 2.75
CA ALA A 32 13.90 15.44 2.71
C ALA A 32 13.32 14.58 3.83
N GLU A 33 13.24 15.10 5.07
CA GLU A 33 12.61 14.42 6.20
C GLU A 33 11.11 14.16 5.96
N LYS A 34 10.43 15.15 5.38
CA LYS A 34 9.03 14.99 4.97
C LYS A 34 8.89 13.91 3.88
N ASP A 35 9.75 13.93 2.87
CA ASP A 35 9.72 12.93 1.80
C ASP A 35 9.98 11.51 2.33
N ALA A 36 10.91 11.35 3.28
CA ALA A 36 11.15 10.08 3.96
C ALA A 36 9.94 9.61 4.79
N THR A 37 9.25 10.54 5.45
CA THR A 37 8.01 10.23 6.19
C THR A 37 6.91 9.75 5.24
N GLU A 38 6.71 10.45 4.13
CA GLU A 38 5.75 10.03 3.10
C GLU A 38 6.12 8.67 2.50
N ALA A 39 7.42 8.37 2.30
CA ALA A 39 7.87 7.05 1.83
C ALA A 39 7.52 5.92 2.82
N LYS A 40 7.66 6.15 4.13
CA LYS A 40 7.27 5.19 5.18
C LYS A 40 5.77 4.89 5.15
N GLU A 41 4.94 5.91 4.93
CA GLU A 41 3.49 5.71 4.78
C GLU A 41 3.14 4.84 3.57
N GLN A 42 3.87 4.98 2.44
CA GLN A 42 3.67 4.11 1.28
C GLN A 42 4.11 2.68 1.55
N ALA A 43 5.23 2.48 2.27
CA ALA A 43 5.66 1.15 2.67
C ALA A 43 4.63 0.43 3.54
N GLU A 44 4.00 1.11 4.51
CA GLU A 44 2.94 0.50 5.33
C GLU A 44 1.67 0.19 4.50
N LYS A 45 1.33 1.00 3.49
CA LYS A 45 0.24 0.65 2.54
C LYS A 45 0.57 -0.60 1.73
N ALA A 46 1.80 -0.70 1.20
CA ALA A 46 2.24 -1.86 0.43
C ALA A 46 2.20 -3.15 1.28
N LYS A 47 2.59 -3.04 2.55
CA LYS A 47 2.52 -4.12 3.53
C LYS A 47 1.09 -4.56 3.83
N ALA A 48 0.16 -3.62 4.02
CA ALA A 48 -1.25 -3.95 4.20
C ALA A 48 -1.81 -4.69 2.97
N ALA A 49 -1.53 -4.20 1.76
CA ALA A 49 -1.93 -4.87 0.52
C ALA A 49 -1.34 -6.28 0.39
N ALA A 50 -0.07 -6.47 0.75
CA ALA A 50 0.59 -7.77 0.73
C ALA A 50 -0.04 -8.78 1.71
N GLU A 51 -0.44 -8.34 2.91
CA GLU A 51 -1.16 -9.18 3.88
C GLU A 51 -2.60 -9.50 3.43
N GLU A 52 -3.29 -8.54 2.80
CA GLU A 52 -4.59 -8.79 2.16
C GLU A 52 -4.48 -9.82 1.04
N ALA A 53 -3.49 -9.67 0.16
CA ALA A 53 -3.22 -10.59 -0.94
C ALA A 53 -2.90 -12.00 -0.42
N LYS A 54 -2.16 -12.12 0.68
CA LYS A 54 -1.90 -13.41 1.32
C LYS A 54 -3.19 -14.03 1.87
N THR A 55 -3.96 -13.26 2.64
CA THR A 55 -5.19 -13.73 3.29
C THR A 55 -6.25 -14.18 2.28
N HIS A 56 -6.47 -13.38 1.23
CA HIS A 56 -7.41 -13.75 0.16
C HIS A 56 -6.84 -14.85 -0.73
N GLY A 57 -5.52 -14.93 -0.88
CA GLY A 57 -4.87 -16.01 -1.61
C GLY A 57 -5.11 -17.38 -0.98
N GLU A 58 -4.98 -17.47 0.35
CA GLU A 58 -5.29 -18.69 1.11
C GLU A 58 -6.77 -19.09 0.99
N LYS A 59 -7.69 -18.13 0.89
CA LYS A 59 -9.12 -18.40 0.64
C LYS A 59 -9.35 -18.96 -0.76
N ALA A 60 -8.75 -18.34 -1.78
CA ALA A 60 -8.82 -18.81 -3.16
C ALA A 60 -8.27 -20.24 -3.30
N GLU A 61 -7.15 -20.55 -2.65
CA GLU A 61 -6.52 -21.87 -2.71
C GLU A 61 -7.43 -22.97 -2.12
N LYS A 62 -8.16 -22.66 -1.03
CA LYS A 62 -9.15 -23.60 -0.43
C LYS A 62 -10.30 -23.98 -1.37
N VAL A 63 -10.57 -23.15 -2.37
CA VAL A 63 -11.59 -23.41 -3.40
C VAL A 63 -10.97 -23.80 -4.75
N GLY A 64 -9.67 -24.09 -4.77
CA GLY A 64 -8.94 -24.57 -5.95
C GLY A 64 -8.53 -23.50 -6.95
N GLU A 65 -8.67 -22.21 -6.61
CA GLU A 65 -8.29 -21.08 -7.47
C GLU A 65 -6.86 -20.63 -7.14
N SER A 66 -5.99 -20.60 -8.15
CA SER A 66 -4.60 -20.18 -7.96
C SER A 66 -4.43 -18.68 -8.10
N THR A 67 -3.96 -18.04 -7.03
CA THR A 67 -3.65 -16.60 -6.97
C THR A 67 -2.17 -16.33 -6.68
N LYS A 68 -1.35 -17.39 -6.64
CA LYS A 68 0.04 -17.37 -6.19
C LYS A 68 0.87 -16.28 -6.86
N ALA A 69 0.79 -16.14 -8.19
CA ALA A 69 1.56 -15.14 -8.92
C ALA A 69 1.28 -13.70 -8.44
N HIS A 70 0.01 -13.35 -8.19
CA HIS A 70 -0.36 -12.01 -7.72
C HIS A 70 -0.06 -11.83 -6.22
N SER A 71 -0.15 -12.90 -5.43
CA SER A 71 0.28 -12.86 -4.02
C SER A 71 1.79 -12.62 -3.92
N ASP A 72 2.58 -13.35 -4.72
CA ASP A 72 4.03 -13.20 -4.80
C ASP A 72 4.41 -11.80 -5.32
N GLU A 73 3.67 -11.25 -6.29
CA GLU A 73 3.83 -9.88 -6.79
C GLU A 73 3.58 -8.84 -5.68
N ALA A 74 2.47 -8.95 -4.94
CA ALA A 74 2.18 -8.04 -3.83
C ALA A 74 3.27 -8.09 -2.74
N GLN A 75 3.78 -9.29 -2.43
CA GLN A 75 4.88 -9.49 -1.48
C GLN A 75 6.20 -8.91 -1.98
N GLN A 76 6.50 -9.02 -3.28
CA GLN A 76 7.69 -8.42 -3.87
C GLN A 76 7.61 -6.90 -3.85
N GLU A 77 6.46 -6.32 -4.20
CA GLU A 77 6.30 -4.87 -4.21
C GLU A 77 6.27 -4.28 -2.79
N ASN A 78 5.81 -5.03 -1.78
CA ASN A 78 6.01 -4.66 -0.37
C ASN A 78 7.50 -4.54 -0.02
N LYS A 79 8.36 -5.48 -0.45
CA LYS A 79 9.81 -5.37 -0.26
C LYS A 79 10.38 -4.15 -0.97
N ASN A 80 9.99 -3.92 -2.22
CA ASN A 80 10.44 -2.76 -2.99
C ASN A 80 10.06 -1.43 -2.30
N ALA A 81 8.83 -1.33 -1.78
CA ALA A 81 8.38 -0.15 -1.06
C ALA A 81 9.16 0.08 0.24
N LYS A 82 9.44 -1.01 0.97
CA LYS A 82 10.26 -0.98 2.18
C LYS A 82 11.70 -0.53 1.89
N ASP A 83 12.37 -1.15 0.92
CA ASP A 83 13.75 -0.82 0.55
C ASP A 83 13.85 0.65 0.08
N ALA A 84 12.87 1.12 -0.69
CA ALA A 84 12.80 2.52 -1.10
C ALA A 84 12.59 3.47 0.09
N SER A 85 11.75 3.09 1.05
CA SER A 85 11.52 3.88 2.27
C SER A 85 12.77 3.97 3.16
N GLU A 86 13.51 2.87 3.33
CA GLU A 86 14.75 2.86 4.11
C GLU A 86 15.82 3.72 3.43
N GLU A 87 15.95 3.65 2.10
CA GLU A 87 16.86 4.53 1.37
C GLU A 87 16.43 6.00 1.46
N ALA A 88 15.14 6.32 1.39
CA ALA A 88 14.66 7.69 1.58
C ALA A 88 15.03 8.26 2.96
N GLU A 89 14.89 7.45 4.02
CA GLU A 89 15.28 7.81 5.38
C GLU A 89 16.79 8.06 5.50
N ASN A 90 17.62 7.15 4.98
CA ASN A 90 19.07 7.33 4.99
C ASN A 90 19.49 8.64 4.30
N ARG A 91 18.86 8.96 3.17
CA ARG A 91 19.16 10.20 2.43
C ARG A 91 18.64 11.46 3.13
N ALA A 92 17.53 11.37 3.86
CA ALA A 92 17.08 12.48 4.70
C ALA A 92 18.07 12.74 5.85
N VAL A 93 18.63 11.69 6.45
CA VAL A 93 19.70 11.81 7.46
C VAL A 93 20.94 12.45 6.86
N ASP A 94 21.41 11.99 5.68
CA ASP A 94 22.55 12.61 4.98
C ASP A 94 22.31 14.11 4.73
N ALA A 95 21.11 14.48 4.27
CA ALA A 95 20.75 15.88 4.02
C ALA A 95 20.79 16.73 5.31
N LEU A 96 20.35 16.16 6.43
CA LEU A 96 20.36 16.81 7.73
C LEU A 96 21.77 16.98 8.29
N GLU A 97 22.62 15.94 8.17
CA GLU A 97 24.03 16.02 8.57
C GLU A 97 24.78 17.09 7.80
N GLU A 98 24.58 17.17 6.48
CA GLU A 98 25.21 18.19 5.66
C GLU A 98 24.64 19.60 5.92
N ALA A 99 23.35 19.71 6.28
CA ALA A 99 22.77 20.98 6.75
C ALA A 99 23.43 21.49 8.04
N TYR A 100 23.70 20.60 9.00
CA TYR A 100 24.43 20.97 10.22
C TYR A 100 25.87 21.39 9.93
N ALA A 101 26.53 20.74 8.95
CA ALA A 101 27.86 21.15 8.52
C ALA A 101 27.86 22.56 7.90
N VAL A 102 26.86 22.91 7.09
CA VAL A 102 26.69 24.28 6.56
C VAL A 102 26.53 25.29 7.70
N GLU A 103 25.72 24.99 8.71
CA GLU A 103 25.54 25.86 9.88
C GLU A 103 26.84 26.08 10.65
N ALA A 104 27.62 25.01 10.85
CA ALA A 104 28.93 25.10 11.50
C ALA A 104 29.93 25.96 10.69
N HIS A 105 29.91 25.85 9.36
CA HIS A 105 30.78 26.66 8.50
C HIS A 105 30.32 28.11 8.40
N LEU A 106 29.01 28.39 8.45
CA LEU A 106 28.49 29.75 8.60
C LEU A 106 29.03 30.42 9.88
N ALA A 107 29.04 29.70 11.00
CA ALA A 107 29.61 30.22 12.25
C ALA A 107 31.10 30.56 12.09
N ARG A 108 31.88 29.75 11.36
CA ARG A 108 33.29 30.05 11.06
C ARG A 108 33.44 31.30 10.19
N THR A 109 32.63 31.46 9.16
CA THR A 109 32.64 32.67 8.31
C THR A 109 32.30 33.92 9.13
N LYS A 110 31.35 33.83 10.06
CA LYS A 110 31.01 34.92 10.99
C LYS A 110 32.16 35.25 11.96
N ASN A 111 32.81 34.25 12.52
CA ASN A 111 33.97 34.45 13.40
C ASN A 111 35.12 35.14 12.64
N ALA A 112 35.39 34.74 11.39
CA ALA A 112 36.40 35.39 10.56
C ALA A 112 36.04 36.88 10.29
N ALA A 113 34.75 37.19 10.10
CA ALA A 113 34.29 38.58 9.99
C ALA A 113 34.49 39.38 11.29
N GLU A 114 34.33 38.77 12.46
CA GLU A 114 34.61 39.41 13.75
C GLU A 114 36.12 39.62 13.98
N SER A 115 36.95 38.64 13.62
CA SER A 115 38.42 38.76 13.64
C SER A 115 38.89 39.89 12.73
N ALA A 116 38.33 40.03 11.53
CA ALA A 116 38.68 41.12 10.62
C ALA A 116 38.40 42.52 11.20
N LYS A 117 37.28 42.69 11.92
CA LYS A 117 36.94 43.98 12.56
C LYS A 117 37.96 44.41 13.61
N SER A 118 38.50 43.45 14.37
CA SER A 118 39.45 43.70 15.45
C SER A 118 40.91 43.73 15.00
N ALA A 119 41.22 43.22 13.81
CA ALA A 119 42.56 43.20 13.25
C ALA A 119 43.15 44.62 13.06
N THR A 120 44.37 44.82 13.55
CA THR A 120 45.11 46.08 13.42
C THR A 120 46.13 46.03 12.28
N ASP A 121 46.59 44.84 11.91
CA ASP A 121 47.60 44.62 10.88
C ASP A 121 47.02 43.98 9.61
N MET A 122 47.59 44.33 8.45
CA MET A 122 47.13 43.82 7.15
C MET A 122 47.22 42.29 7.01
N SER A 123 48.23 41.66 7.63
CA SER A 123 48.38 40.20 7.56
C SER A 123 47.25 39.46 8.29
N GLU A 124 46.73 40.02 9.38
CA GLU A 124 45.60 39.44 10.12
C GLU A 124 44.29 39.59 9.33
N LEU A 125 44.10 40.73 8.64
CA LEU A 125 42.97 40.95 7.74
C LEU A 125 42.97 39.98 6.56
N GLU A 126 44.14 39.74 5.95
CA GLU A 126 44.27 38.80 4.82
C GLU A 126 43.99 37.35 5.27
N LYS A 127 44.45 36.95 6.46
CA LYS A 127 44.12 35.64 7.04
C LYS A 127 42.62 35.49 7.31
N ALA A 128 42.00 36.49 7.93
CA ALA A 128 40.55 36.49 8.18
C ALA A 128 39.76 36.40 6.87
N LYS A 129 40.24 37.05 5.80
CA LYS A 129 39.64 36.92 4.46
C LYS A 129 39.76 35.51 3.90
N GLU A 130 40.95 34.91 3.95
CA GLU A 130 41.18 33.55 3.49
C GLU A 130 40.30 32.54 4.25
N GLU A 131 40.23 32.67 5.57
CA GLU A 131 39.38 31.82 6.43
C GLU A 131 37.88 31.98 6.10
N ALA A 132 37.41 33.21 5.87
CA ALA A 132 36.02 33.46 5.50
C ALA A 132 35.67 32.82 4.15
N ILE A 133 36.55 32.96 3.15
CA ILE A 133 36.37 32.38 1.81
C ILE A 133 36.40 30.85 1.86
N ASP A 134 37.36 30.26 2.57
CA ASP A 134 37.47 28.80 2.71
C ASP A 134 36.23 28.22 3.39
N ALA A 135 35.82 28.81 4.52
CA ALA A 135 34.62 28.38 5.23
C ALA A 135 33.35 28.51 4.37
N ALA A 136 33.19 29.60 3.63
CA ALA A 136 32.05 29.80 2.73
C ALA A 136 32.05 28.81 1.56
N ASN A 137 33.21 28.50 0.98
CA ASN A 137 33.34 27.49 -0.08
C ASN A 137 32.98 26.09 0.42
N ILE A 138 33.43 25.72 1.62
CA ILE A 138 33.08 24.43 2.22
C ILE A 138 31.57 24.38 2.51
N ALA A 139 30.97 25.45 3.06
CA ALA A 139 29.52 25.54 3.25
C ALA A 139 28.77 25.33 1.93
N HIS A 140 29.23 25.93 0.83
CA HIS A 140 28.60 25.73 -0.48
C HIS A 140 28.70 24.27 -0.98
N GLN A 141 29.86 23.62 -0.83
CA GLN A 141 30.01 22.20 -1.19
C GLN A 141 29.10 21.28 -0.35
N LYS A 142 28.92 21.62 0.93
CA LYS A 142 28.05 20.89 1.85
C LYS A 142 26.58 21.07 1.51
N TRP A 143 26.17 22.29 1.16
CA TRP A 143 24.83 22.57 0.63
C TRP A 143 24.53 21.74 -0.63
N LEU A 144 25.47 21.66 -1.61
CA LEU A 144 25.28 20.84 -2.82
C LEU A 144 25.02 19.37 -2.48
N LYS A 145 25.75 18.81 -1.50
CA LYS A 145 25.56 17.42 -1.06
C LYS A 145 24.21 17.22 -0.37
N ALA A 146 23.80 18.15 0.49
CA ALA A 146 22.49 18.11 1.12
C ALA A 146 21.35 18.14 0.08
N THR A 147 21.47 19.00 -0.94
CA THR A 147 20.50 19.07 -2.06
C THR A 147 20.47 17.78 -2.87
N GLN A 148 21.62 17.17 -3.14
CA GLN A 148 21.67 15.88 -3.83
C GLN A 148 21.00 14.78 -3.01
N ALA A 149 21.29 14.69 -1.71
CA ALA A 149 20.67 13.72 -0.82
C ALA A 149 19.15 13.90 -0.75
N ALA A 150 18.66 15.13 -0.58
CA ALA A 150 17.24 15.44 -0.61
C ALA A 150 16.56 15.06 -1.94
N THR A 151 17.23 15.27 -3.07
CA THR A 151 16.71 14.86 -4.39
C THR A 151 16.55 13.35 -4.46
N ILE A 152 17.52 12.58 -3.96
CA ILE A 152 17.43 11.12 -3.94
C ILE A 152 16.30 10.67 -2.97
N ALA A 153 16.15 11.31 -1.80
CA ALA A 153 15.06 11.01 -0.88
C ALA A 153 13.69 11.15 -1.57
N LYS A 154 13.51 12.23 -2.34
CA LYS A 154 12.31 12.48 -3.14
C LYS A 154 12.08 11.41 -4.21
N GLU A 155 13.12 11.02 -4.96
CA GLU A 155 13.01 9.94 -5.96
C GLU A 155 12.61 8.62 -5.32
N LYS A 156 13.15 8.32 -4.13
CA LYS A 156 12.84 7.10 -3.39
C LYS A 156 11.44 7.09 -2.80
N LYS A 157 10.92 8.25 -2.39
CA LYS A 157 9.49 8.40 -2.07
C LYS A 157 8.60 8.01 -3.26
N GLU A 158 8.88 8.51 -4.46
CA GLU A 158 8.07 8.17 -5.64
C GLU A 158 8.19 6.67 -5.98
N ALA A 159 9.38 6.07 -5.80
CA ALA A 159 9.54 4.63 -5.95
C ALA A 159 8.71 3.82 -4.93
N ALA A 160 8.68 4.24 -3.66
CA ALA A 160 7.86 3.62 -2.63
C ALA A 160 6.37 3.72 -2.96
N LYS A 161 5.91 4.87 -3.48
CA LYS A 161 4.53 5.08 -3.94
C LYS A 161 4.16 4.14 -5.08
N VAL A 162 4.99 4.05 -6.12
CA VAL A 162 4.73 3.16 -7.27
C VAL A 162 4.66 1.70 -6.83
N ALA A 163 5.55 1.28 -5.94
CA ALA A 163 5.52 -0.07 -5.38
C ALA A 163 4.24 -0.33 -4.57
N ALA A 164 3.80 0.64 -3.75
CA ALA A 164 2.54 0.53 -3.02
C ALA A 164 1.31 0.41 -3.94
N GLU A 165 1.24 1.19 -5.03
CA GLU A 165 0.16 1.12 -6.02
C GLU A 165 0.11 -0.25 -6.73
N LYS A 166 1.28 -0.81 -7.06
CA LYS A 166 1.37 -2.16 -7.65
C LYS A 166 0.97 -3.25 -6.66
N ALA A 167 1.43 -3.16 -5.41
CA ALA A 167 1.05 -4.10 -4.36
C ALA A 167 -0.48 -4.10 -4.16
N GLN A 168 -1.10 -2.92 -4.13
CA GLN A 168 -2.57 -2.80 -4.03
C GLN A 168 -3.28 -3.39 -5.24
N THR A 169 -2.77 -3.14 -6.45
CA THR A 169 -3.35 -3.69 -7.68
C THR A 169 -3.34 -5.22 -7.65
N ALA A 170 -2.20 -5.81 -7.29
CA ALA A 170 -2.06 -7.25 -7.16
C ALA A 170 -2.99 -7.82 -6.06
N ALA A 171 -3.09 -7.16 -4.90
CA ALA A 171 -3.99 -7.54 -3.83
C ALA A 171 -5.47 -7.53 -4.26
N ASN A 172 -5.89 -6.50 -5.01
CA ASN A 172 -7.25 -6.42 -5.55
C ASN A 172 -7.54 -7.58 -6.50
N VAL A 173 -6.60 -7.93 -7.39
CA VAL A 173 -6.77 -9.09 -8.29
C VAL A 173 -6.92 -10.40 -7.51
N VAL A 174 -6.14 -10.57 -6.43
CA VAL A 174 -6.29 -11.76 -5.56
C VAL A 174 -7.66 -11.78 -4.87
N LYS A 175 -8.10 -10.63 -4.34
CA LYS A 175 -9.40 -10.49 -3.69
C LYS A 175 -10.56 -10.80 -4.65
N ASP A 176 -10.49 -10.31 -5.89
CA ASP A 176 -11.47 -10.57 -6.94
C ASP A 176 -11.55 -12.05 -7.27
N LYS A 177 -10.41 -12.68 -7.53
CA LYS A 177 -10.34 -14.11 -7.85
C LYS A 177 -10.89 -14.96 -6.70
N ALA A 178 -10.55 -14.62 -5.46
CA ALA A 178 -11.06 -15.31 -4.28
C ALA A 178 -12.60 -15.21 -4.19
N ALA A 179 -13.16 -14.00 -4.34
CA ALA A 179 -14.61 -13.80 -4.30
C ALA A 179 -15.33 -14.57 -5.41
N LYS A 180 -14.83 -14.49 -6.65
CA LYS A 180 -15.40 -15.19 -7.81
C LYS A 180 -15.36 -16.71 -7.64
N ALA A 181 -14.26 -17.24 -7.11
CA ALA A 181 -14.11 -18.66 -6.89
C ALA A 181 -15.01 -19.18 -5.76
N GLU A 182 -15.16 -18.42 -4.66
CA GLU A 182 -16.11 -18.76 -3.59
C GLU A 182 -17.55 -18.73 -4.07
N ALA A 183 -17.95 -17.73 -4.87
CA ALA A 183 -19.30 -17.65 -5.44
C ALA A 183 -19.60 -18.85 -6.35
N LYS A 184 -18.65 -19.22 -7.22
CA LYS A 184 -18.78 -20.39 -8.10
C LYS A 184 -18.88 -21.70 -7.32
N LYS A 185 -18.15 -21.82 -6.22
CA LYS A 185 -18.26 -22.98 -5.33
C LYS A 185 -19.65 -23.05 -4.69
N ALA A 186 -20.17 -21.93 -4.19
CA ALA A 186 -21.50 -21.86 -3.60
C ALA A 186 -22.60 -22.22 -4.61
N GLU A 187 -22.53 -21.70 -5.84
CA GLU A 187 -23.40 -22.11 -6.95
C GLU A 187 -23.36 -23.63 -7.16
N THR A 188 -22.15 -24.21 -7.23
CA THR A 188 -21.96 -25.64 -7.47
C THR A 188 -22.58 -26.49 -6.34
N GLU A 189 -22.39 -26.07 -5.09
CA GLU A 189 -22.94 -26.76 -3.92
C GLU A 189 -24.47 -26.63 -3.85
N ALA A 190 -25.02 -25.45 -4.14
CA ALA A 190 -26.48 -25.23 -4.17
C ALA A 190 -27.17 -26.03 -5.29
N VAL A 191 -26.59 -26.05 -6.51
CA VAL A 191 -27.10 -26.86 -7.62
C VAL A 191 -27.08 -28.35 -7.28
N LYS A 192 -26.00 -28.82 -6.64
CA LYS A 192 -25.91 -30.22 -6.20
C LYS A 192 -26.99 -30.55 -5.16
N ALA A 193 -27.19 -29.69 -4.16
CA ALA A 193 -28.23 -29.85 -3.15
C ALA A 193 -29.64 -29.86 -3.76
N ALA A 194 -29.92 -28.99 -4.74
CA ALA A 194 -31.20 -28.97 -5.46
C ALA A 194 -31.44 -30.28 -6.24
N VAL A 195 -30.41 -30.82 -6.90
CA VAL A 195 -30.50 -32.10 -7.62
C VAL A 195 -30.80 -33.26 -6.65
N GLU A 196 -30.11 -33.31 -5.50
CA GLU A 196 -30.34 -34.33 -4.48
C GLU A 196 -31.75 -34.21 -3.85
N ALA A 197 -32.20 -32.99 -3.54
CA ALA A 197 -33.53 -32.75 -2.99
C ALA A 197 -34.64 -33.12 -4.00
N ARG A 198 -34.43 -32.83 -5.29
CA ARG A 198 -35.35 -33.24 -6.36
C ARG A 198 -35.42 -34.76 -6.50
N ALA A 199 -34.28 -35.45 -6.41
CA ALA A 199 -34.25 -36.91 -6.43
C ALA A 199 -35.02 -37.50 -5.24
N ALA A 200 -34.81 -36.98 -4.03
CA ALA A 200 -35.55 -37.40 -2.83
C ALA A 200 -37.06 -37.12 -2.95
N ALA A 201 -37.46 -35.96 -3.51
CA ALA A 201 -38.87 -35.64 -3.74
C ALA A 201 -39.51 -36.58 -4.77
N GLU A 202 -38.78 -37.00 -5.80
CA GLU A 202 -39.26 -37.96 -6.79
C GLU A 202 -39.42 -39.37 -6.18
N GLU A 203 -38.46 -39.80 -5.35
CA GLU A 203 -38.56 -41.06 -4.61
C GLU A 203 -39.75 -41.07 -3.64
N ALA A 204 -39.95 -39.99 -2.88
CA ALA A 204 -41.07 -39.84 -1.95
C ALA A 204 -42.43 -39.88 -2.69
N LYS A 205 -42.53 -39.24 -3.86
CA LYS A 205 -43.73 -39.32 -4.72
C LYS A 205 -43.98 -40.73 -5.21
N GLN A 206 -42.95 -41.44 -5.65
CA GLN A 206 -43.08 -42.82 -6.10
C GLN A 206 -43.53 -43.74 -4.96
N GLU A 207 -43.00 -43.56 -3.76
CA GLU A 207 -43.39 -44.34 -2.59
C GLU A 207 -44.83 -44.05 -2.15
N ALA A 208 -45.23 -42.78 -2.11
CA ALA A 208 -46.61 -42.37 -1.85
C ALA A 208 -47.59 -42.98 -2.89
N ALA A 209 -47.20 -43.03 -4.17
CA ALA A 209 -48.00 -43.67 -5.21
C ALA A 209 -48.14 -45.19 -5.00
N LYS A 210 -47.07 -45.89 -4.59
CA LYS A 210 -47.12 -47.32 -4.25
C LYS A 210 -48.02 -47.58 -3.04
N VAL A 211 -47.86 -46.82 -1.97
CA VAL A 211 -48.69 -46.90 -0.74
C VAL A 211 -50.15 -46.61 -1.08
N GLY A 212 -50.41 -45.59 -1.91
CA GLY A 212 -51.74 -45.25 -2.40
C GLY A 212 -52.45 -46.40 -3.14
N ALA A 213 -51.70 -47.14 -3.96
CA ALA A 213 -52.16 -48.32 -4.69
C ALA A 213 -52.28 -49.60 -3.84
N SER A 214 -51.79 -49.59 -2.60
CA SER A 214 -51.79 -50.74 -1.70
C SER A 214 -53.13 -50.93 -0.95
N LYS A 215 -53.24 -52.02 -0.18
CA LYS A 215 -54.36 -52.30 0.73
C LYS A 215 -54.17 -51.69 2.13
N GLU A 216 -53.16 -50.84 2.34
CA GLU A 216 -52.92 -50.21 3.63
C GLU A 216 -54.07 -49.27 4.05
N PRO A 217 -54.21 -48.99 5.37
CA PRO A 217 -55.20 -48.06 5.87
C PRO A 217 -55.09 -46.67 5.26
N GLN A 218 -56.22 -45.96 5.14
CA GLN A 218 -56.28 -44.61 4.59
C GLN A 218 -55.36 -43.62 5.36
N GLU A 219 -55.19 -43.83 6.66
CA GLU A 219 -54.29 -43.03 7.50
C GLU A 219 -52.82 -43.14 7.04
N THR A 220 -52.36 -44.35 6.72
CA THR A 220 -51.01 -44.60 6.16
C THR A 220 -50.84 -43.93 4.80
N LYS A 221 -51.88 -44.00 3.94
CA LYS A 221 -51.88 -43.33 2.63
C LYS A 221 -51.79 -41.81 2.74
N ASN A 222 -52.56 -41.22 3.66
CA ASN A 222 -52.52 -39.79 3.91
C ASN A 222 -51.15 -39.36 4.45
N LYS A 223 -50.55 -40.14 5.35
CA LYS A 223 -49.21 -39.85 5.89
C LYS A 223 -48.15 -39.86 4.80
N ALA A 224 -48.13 -40.88 3.93
CA ALA A 224 -47.18 -40.95 2.82
C ALA A 224 -47.33 -39.78 1.83
N ASN A 225 -48.57 -39.35 1.54
CA ASN A 225 -48.81 -38.16 0.72
C ASN A 225 -48.30 -36.87 1.38
N VAL A 226 -48.54 -36.68 2.69
CA VAL A 226 -48.06 -35.49 3.42
C VAL A 226 -46.54 -35.44 3.46
N GLU A 227 -45.87 -36.58 3.66
CA GLU A 227 -44.40 -36.67 3.61
C GLU A 227 -43.87 -36.33 2.20
N ALA A 228 -44.49 -36.87 1.14
CA ALA A 228 -44.12 -36.54 -0.24
C ALA A 228 -44.32 -35.05 -0.59
N GLU A 229 -45.39 -34.42 -0.10
CA GLU A 229 -45.62 -32.98 -0.24
C GLU A 229 -44.59 -32.15 0.51
N ALA A 230 -44.23 -32.55 1.74
CA ALA A 230 -43.20 -31.87 2.53
C ALA A 230 -41.84 -31.92 1.83
N THR A 231 -41.39 -33.10 1.39
CA THR A 231 -40.13 -33.26 0.64
C THR A 231 -40.17 -32.52 -0.70
N GLY A 232 -41.32 -32.51 -1.38
CA GLY A 232 -41.50 -31.72 -2.62
C GLY A 232 -41.37 -30.22 -2.40
N ASN A 233 -41.89 -29.69 -1.28
CA ASN A 233 -41.73 -28.29 -0.91
C ASN A 233 -40.28 -27.93 -0.56
N GLU A 234 -39.56 -28.83 0.11
CA GLU A 234 -38.12 -28.66 0.38
C GLU A 234 -37.29 -28.67 -0.91
N ALA A 235 -37.58 -29.57 -1.84
CA ALA A 235 -36.93 -29.61 -3.14
C ALA A 235 -37.14 -28.30 -3.93
N LYS A 236 -38.36 -27.76 -3.90
CA LYS A 236 -38.64 -26.46 -4.55
C LYS A 236 -37.85 -25.31 -3.93
N LYS A 237 -37.75 -25.26 -2.60
CA LYS A 237 -36.91 -24.25 -1.91
C LYS A 237 -35.44 -24.39 -2.28
N ALA A 238 -34.93 -25.62 -2.41
CA ALA A 238 -33.56 -25.87 -2.84
C ALA A 238 -33.33 -25.44 -4.29
N GLU A 239 -34.29 -25.66 -5.20
CA GLU A 239 -34.23 -25.17 -6.58
C GLU A 239 -34.23 -23.63 -6.64
N ASP A 240 -35.10 -22.96 -5.89
CA ASP A 240 -35.16 -21.50 -5.83
C ASP A 240 -33.82 -20.92 -5.31
N ALA A 241 -33.27 -21.49 -4.24
CA ALA A 241 -31.97 -21.09 -3.69
C ALA A 241 -30.81 -21.33 -4.67
N ALA A 242 -30.84 -22.44 -5.43
CA ALA A 242 -29.81 -22.71 -6.44
C ALA A 242 -29.83 -21.69 -7.59
N GLU A 243 -31.02 -21.23 -8.02
CA GLU A 243 -31.10 -20.19 -9.05
C GLU A 243 -30.67 -18.82 -8.53
N GLU A 244 -30.99 -18.47 -7.28
CA GLU A 244 -30.48 -17.26 -6.62
C GLU A 244 -28.94 -17.28 -6.51
N ALA A 245 -28.36 -18.39 -6.07
CA ALA A 245 -26.91 -18.57 -5.97
C ALA A 245 -26.22 -18.45 -7.33
N LYS A 246 -26.82 -18.99 -8.39
CA LYS A 246 -26.31 -18.91 -9.76
C LYS A 246 -26.33 -17.48 -10.31
N GLU A 247 -27.41 -16.73 -10.10
CA GLU A 247 -27.47 -15.33 -10.52
C GLU A 247 -26.48 -14.45 -9.75
N ALA A 248 -26.31 -14.70 -8.44
CA ALA A 248 -25.31 -14.03 -7.63
C ALA A 248 -23.87 -14.39 -8.08
N ALA A 249 -23.58 -15.66 -8.35
CA ALA A 249 -22.27 -16.09 -8.85
C ALA A 249 -21.94 -15.49 -10.23
N LYS A 250 -22.94 -15.39 -11.12
CA LYS A 250 -22.80 -14.70 -12.41
C LYS A 250 -22.45 -13.22 -12.22
N LYS A 251 -23.16 -12.51 -11.34
CA LYS A 251 -22.87 -11.09 -11.04
C LYS A 251 -21.50 -10.90 -10.40
N ALA A 252 -21.10 -11.80 -9.50
CA ALA A 252 -19.76 -11.80 -8.92
C ALA A 252 -18.69 -11.95 -10.00
N ASN A 253 -18.91 -12.82 -10.99
CA ASN A 253 -17.98 -13.03 -12.09
C ASN A 253 -17.87 -11.83 -13.05
N GLU A 254 -18.99 -11.17 -13.33
CA GLU A 254 -19.08 -9.98 -14.20
C GLU A 254 -18.56 -8.70 -13.52
N ALA A 255 -18.42 -8.69 -12.19
CA ALA A 255 -17.93 -7.55 -11.45
C ALA A 255 -16.48 -7.19 -11.82
N THR A 256 -16.25 -5.88 -12.03
CA THR A 256 -14.93 -5.27 -12.27
C THR A 256 -14.35 -4.62 -11.02
N ASP A 257 -15.12 -4.54 -9.94
CA ASP A 257 -14.70 -4.03 -8.63
C ASP A 257 -14.72 -5.15 -7.59
N ALA A 258 -13.69 -5.17 -6.75
CA ALA A 258 -13.50 -6.20 -5.73
C ALA A 258 -14.58 -6.26 -4.67
N ASN A 259 -15.13 -5.11 -4.29
CA ASN A 259 -16.16 -5.05 -3.27
C ASN A 259 -17.52 -5.47 -3.84
N VAL A 260 -17.79 -5.14 -5.12
CA VAL A 260 -18.96 -5.66 -5.83
C VAL A 260 -18.86 -7.18 -5.98
N ALA A 261 -17.72 -7.70 -6.45
CA ALA A 261 -17.50 -9.14 -6.57
C ALA A 261 -17.70 -9.85 -5.23
N ARG A 262 -17.18 -9.27 -4.13
CA ARG A 262 -17.36 -9.82 -2.78
C ARG A 262 -18.82 -9.81 -2.31
N SER A 263 -19.53 -8.70 -2.50
CA SER A 263 -20.93 -8.57 -2.09
C SER A 263 -21.84 -9.59 -2.79
N GLU A 264 -21.62 -9.80 -4.09
CA GLU A 264 -22.37 -10.82 -4.84
C GLU A 264 -21.94 -12.24 -4.45
N ALA A 265 -20.66 -12.48 -4.14
CA ALA A 265 -20.22 -13.76 -3.59
C ALA A 265 -20.90 -14.07 -2.24
N ASP A 266 -21.00 -13.07 -1.35
CA ASP A 266 -21.67 -13.23 -0.06
C ASP A 266 -23.17 -13.56 -0.23
N LYS A 267 -23.83 -13.05 -1.28
CA LYS A 267 -25.21 -13.44 -1.64
C LYS A 267 -25.29 -14.86 -2.17
N ALA A 268 -24.32 -15.31 -2.96
CA ALA A 268 -24.29 -16.68 -3.48
C ALA A 268 -24.08 -17.72 -2.35
N ILE A 269 -23.37 -17.32 -1.30
CA ILE A 269 -23.06 -18.17 -0.13
C ILE A 269 -24.23 -18.26 0.87
N ALA A 270 -25.06 -17.22 0.96
CA ALA A 270 -26.17 -17.13 1.91
C ALA A 270 -27.31 -18.10 1.59
#